data_AF-A0A9E5K6H7-F1
#
_entry.id   AF-A0A9E5K6H7-F1
#
_cell.length_a   1.000
_cell.length_b   1.000
_cell.length_c   1.000
_cell.angle_alpha   90.00
_cell.angle_beta   90.00
_cell.angle_gamma   90.00
#
_symmetry.space_group_name_H-M   'P 1'
#
loop_
_entity.id
_entity.type
_entity.pdbx_description
1 polymer ?
#
loop_
_entity_poly.entity_id
_entity_poly.type
_entity_poly.pdbx_seq_one_letter_code
_entity_poly.pdbx_strand_id
1 'polypeptide(L)'
;MDNLSLRQKTRTALDKIDVIEDTINELVTGMNNVIQQLNGRLADVSEKLDALATLVGPEKFQEVLKANALAKTKAQADAAKKALEQHVASGDLVAATTVGTESLVVGREFDKDGNLLEPGRIQLTFSGIKKEFQDQLLGQTAGFTVTTPVGGKFEVLEIYDFVAKETPTVAPSAEVVDASATTDANTVTTETQG
;
A
#
# COMPACT_ATOMS: atom_id res chain seq x y z
N MET A 1 -34.21 -22.18 -35.16
CA MET A 1 -33.86 -23.27 -34.23
C MET A 1 -33.14 -22.64 -33.04
N ASP A 2 -33.83 -21.81 -32.25
CA ASP A 2 -33.17 -20.85 -31.36
C ASP A 2 -33.43 -21.07 -29.87
N ASN A 3 -34.14 -22.16 -29.52
CA ASN A 3 -34.52 -22.46 -28.14
C ASN A 3 -33.49 -23.33 -27.38
N LEU A 4 -32.52 -23.93 -28.08
CA LEU A 4 -31.50 -24.79 -27.45
C LEU A 4 -30.35 -23.97 -26.82
N SER A 5 -29.93 -22.86 -27.44
CA SER A 5 -28.79 -22.07 -26.96
C SER A 5 -29.13 -21.22 -25.73
N LEU A 6 -30.38 -20.75 -25.60
CA LEU A 6 -30.85 -20.07 -24.39
C LEU A 6 -30.83 -21.03 -23.18
N ARG A 7 -31.32 -22.26 -23.34
CA ARG A 7 -31.35 -23.25 -22.25
C ARG A 7 -29.95 -23.68 -21.80
N GLN A 8 -28.99 -23.76 -22.71
CA GLN A 8 -27.60 -24.04 -22.38
C GLN A 8 -26.95 -22.86 -21.63
N LYS A 9 -27.18 -21.62 -22.07
CA LYS A 9 -26.70 -20.41 -21.39
C LYS A 9 -27.30 -20.24 -20.00
N THR A 10 -28.60 -20.53 -19.83
CA THR A 10 -29.27 -20.48 -18.52
C THR A 10 -28.72 -21.55 -17.58
N ARG A 11 -28.42 -22.76 -18.08
CA ARG A 11 -27.83 -23.83 -17.27
C ARG A 11 -26.41 -23.49 -16.81
N THR A 12 -25.57 -23.00 -17.73
CA THR A 12 -24.21 -22.54 -17.38
C THR A 12 -24.22 -21.32 -16.44
N ALA A 13 -25.25 -20.48 -16.50
CA ALA A 13 -25.40 -19.36 -15.55
C ALA A 13 -25.82 -19.85 -14.15
N LEU A 14 -26.71 -20.85 -14.07
CA LEU A 14 -27.10 -21.47 -12.80
C LEU A 14 -25.94 -22.24 -12.16
N ASP A 15 -25.20 -23.04 -12.94
CA ASP A 15 -24.01 -23.75 -12.44
C ASP A 15 -22.94 -22.76 -11.92
N LYS A 16 -22.82 -21.58 -12.53
CA LYS A 16 -21.94 -20.51 -12.05
C LYS A 16 -22.44 -19.84 -10.77
N ILE A 17 -23.75 -19.74 -10.57
CA ILE A 17 -24.35 -19.21 -9.35
C ILE A 17 -24.10 -20.18 -8.19
N ASP A 18 -24.31 -21.48 -8.40
CA ASP A 18 -24.06 -22.51 -7.38
C ASP A 18 -22.59 -22.51 -6.93
N VAL A 19 -21.65 -22.41 -7.89
CA VAL A 19 -20.20 -22.29 -7.58
C VAL A 19 -19.89 -21.00 -6.81
N ILE A 20 -20.58 -19.89 -7.09
CA ILE A 20 -20.41 -18.63 -6.35
C ILE A 20 -20.98 -18.78 -4.93
N GLU A 21 -22.13 -19.42 -4.76
CA GLU A 21 -22.74 -19.67 -3.44
C GLU A 21 -21.83 -20.55 -2.57
N ASP A 22 -21.27 -21.62 -3.15
CA ASP A 22 -20.31 -22.48 -2.46
C ASP A 22 -19.03 -21.72 -2.08
N THR A 23 -18.48 -20.92 -3.00
CA THR A 23 -17.29 -20.09 -2.74
C THR A 23 -17.55 -19.06 -1.64
N ILE A 24 -18.74 -18.45 -1.61
CA ILE A 24 -19.14 -17.50 -0.56
C ILE A 24 -19.29 -18.23 0.78
N ASN A 25 -19.88 -19.42 0.81
CA ASN A 25 -20.04 -20.19 2.04
C ASN A 25 -18.69 -20.66 2.62
N GLU A 26 -17.75 -21.06 1.76
CA GLU A 26 -16.37 -21.36 2.14
C GLU A 26 -15.64 -20.12 2.68
N LEU A 27 -15.80 -18.97 2.02
CA LEU A 27 -15.23 -17.70 2.46
C LEU A 27 -15.78 -17.28 3.83
N VAL A 28 -17.10 -17.36 4.03
CA VAL A 28 -17.76 -17.03 5.31
C VAL A 28 -17.29 -17.96 6.42
N THR A 29 -17.16 -19.26 6.14
CA THR A 29 -16.65 -20.23 7.11
C THR A 29 -15.17 -19.96 7.46
N GLY A 30 -14.35 -19.67 6.45
CA GLY A 30 -12.96 -19.27 6.63
C GLY A 30 -12.83 -17.99 7.47
N MET A 31 -13.65 -16.97 7.19
CA MET A 31 -13.69 -15.72 7.95
C MET A 31 -14.10 -15.96 9.40
N ASN A 32 -15.13 -16.76 9.66
CA ASN A 32 -15.57 -17.08 11.02
C ASN A 32 -14.46 -17.78 11.82
N ASN A 33 -13.73 -18.70 11.20
CA ASN A 33 -12.59 -19.37 11.83
C ASN A 33 -11.44 -18.40 12.13
N VAL A 34 -11.12 -17.48 11.22
CA VAL A 34 -10.13 -16.44 11.45
C VAL A 34 -10.55 -15.51 12.60
N ILE A 35 -11.81 -15.09 12.64
CA ILE A 35 -12.33 -14.22 13.72
C ILE A 35 -12.25 -14.94 15.07
N GLN A 36 -12.62 -16.21 15.15
CA GLN A 36 -12.51 -16.98 16.39
C GLN A 36 -11.05 -17.14 16.84
N GLN A 37 -10.14 -17.42 15.91
CA GLN A 37 -8.71 -17.48 16.22
C GLN A 37 -8.16 -16.12 16.68
N LEU A 38 -8.61 -15.02 16.09
CA LEU A 38 -8.23 -13.68 16.52
C LEU A 38 -8.76 -13.38 17.93
N ASN A 39 -10.01 -13.73 18.23
CA ASN A 39 -10.58 -13.56 19.56
C ASN A 39 -9.80 -14.35 20.62
N GLY A 40 -9.40 -15.60 20.31
CA GLY A 40 -8.55 -16.40 21.21
C GLY A 40 -7.17 -15.78 21.43
N ARG A 41 -6.51 -15.33 20.36
CA ARG A 41 -5.20 -14.67 20.46
C ARG A 41 -5.28 -13.35 21.24
N LEU A 42 -6.35 -12.58 21.08
CA LEU A 42 -6.56 -11.33 21.82
C LEU A 42 -6.76 -11.59 23.32
N ALA A 43 -7.50 -12.64 23.68
CA ALA A 43 -7.65 -13.06 25.07
C ALA A 43 -6.30 -13.47 25.69
N ASP A 44 -5.53 -14.33 25.00
CA ASP A 44 -4.20 -14.75 25.45
C ASP A 44 -3.23 -13.57 25.61
N VAL A 45 -3.30 -12.59 24.70
CA VAL A 45 -2.49 -11.37 24.79
C VAL A 45 -2.92 -10.52 25.97
N SER A 46 -4.23 -10.35 26.20
CA SER A 46 -4.74 -9.59 27.35
C SER A 46 -4.28 -10.20 28.67
N GLU A 47 -4.41 -11.51 28.84
CA GLU A 47 -4.00 -12.21 30.07
C GLU A 47 -2.48 -12.07 30.32
N LYS A 48 -1.67 -12.20 29.26
CA LYS A 48 -0.22 -11.99 29.36
C LYS A 48 0.13 -10.55 29.70
N LEU A 49 -0.57 -9.56 29.13
CA LEU A 49 -0.33 -8.15 29.43
C LEU A 49 -0.73 -7.82 30.87
N ASP A 50 -1.85 -8.36 31.38
CA ASP A 50 -2.29 -8.18 32.76
C ASP A 50 -1.32 -8.83 33.75
N ALA A 51 -0.83 -10.04 33.44
CA ALA A 51 0.21 -10.70 34.23
C ALA A 51 1.52 -9.91 34.24
N LEU A 52 1.92 -9.34 33.10
CA LEU A 52 3.12 -8.49 33.01
C LEU A 52 2.95 -7.18 33.78
N ALA A 53 1.79 -6.53 33.66
CA ALA A 53 1.46 -5.30 34.36
C ALA A 53 1.42 -5.52 35.88
N THR A 54 0.91 -6.66 36.33
CA THR A 54 0.92 -7.06 37.75
C THR A 54 2.33 -7.34 38.26
N LEU A 55 3.19 -7.97 37.46
CA LEU A 55 4.56 -8.34 37.84
C LEU A 55 5.50 -7.12 37.91
N VAL A 56 5.40 -6.22 36.93
CA VAL A 56 6.33 -5.09 36.75
C VAL A 56 5.79 -3.80 37.39
N GLY A 57 4.50 -3.76 37.70
CA GLY A 57 3.79 -2.59 38.20
C GLY A 57 3.30 -1.69 37.06
N PRO A 58 2.16 -0.99 37.24
CA PRO A 58 1.53 -0.21 36.18
C PRO A 58 2.40 0.95 35.68
N GLU A 59 3.18 1.59 36.55
CA GLU A 59 4.04 2.73 36.16
C GLU A 59 5.17 2.29 35.23
N LYS A 60 5.86 1.20 35.59
CA LYS A 60 6.97 0.66 34.79
C LYS A 60 6.49 0.01 33.50
N PHE A 61 5.32 -0.63 33.52
CA PHE A 61 4.68 -1.13 32.31
C PHE A 61 4.35 0.01 31.33
N GLN A 62 3.78 1.12 31.81
CA GLN A 62 3.52 2.30 30.99
C GLN A 62 4.80 2.96 30.46
N GLU A 63 5.87 3.02 31.26
CA GLU A 63 7.18 3.51 30.84
C GLU A 63 7.74 2.67 29.68
N VAL A 64 7.70 1.34 29.81
CA VAL A 64 8.13 0.40 28.76
C VAL A 64 7.27 0.53 27.50
N LEU A 65 5.95 0.68 27.63
CA LEU A 65 5.06 0.90 26.47
C LEU A 65 5.41 2.20 25.73
N LYS A 66 5.64 3.30 26.45
CA LYS A 66 6.04 4.58 25.84
C LYS A 66 7.41 4.46 25.17
N ALA A 67 8.38 3.82 25.82
CA ALA A 67 9.71 3.59 25.26
C ALA A 67 9.65 2.72 23.99
N ASN A 68 8.85 1.65 24.00
CA ASN A 68 8.67 0.78 22.84
C ASN A 68 7.94 1.48 21.69
N ALA A 69 6.91 2.28 21.98
CA ALA A 69 6.22 3.08 20.99
C ALA A 69 7.19 4.08 20.34
N LEU A 70 8.00 4.79 21.14
CA LEU A 70 9.03 5.69 20.64
C LEU A 70 10.06 4.95 19.77
N ALA A 71 10.59 3.82 20.25
CA ALA A 71 11.58 3.02 19.52
C ALA A 71 11.03 2.52 18.18
N LYS A 72 9.77 2.07 18.15
CA LYS A 72 9.10 1.65 16.91
C LYS A 72 8.95 2.82 15.94
N THR A 73 8.53 3.98 16.43
CA THR A 73 8.37 5.19 15.60
C THR A 73 9.71 5.67 15.04
N LYS A 74 10.79 5.63 15.85
CA LYS A 74 12.16 5.92 15.38
C LYS A 74 12.62 4.94 14.31
N ALA A 75 12.45 3.63 14.54
CA ALA A 75 12.81 2.61 13.55
C ALA A 75 12.03 2.78 12.24
N GLN A 76 10.76 3.17 12.30
CA GLN A 76 9.95 3.48 11.12
C GLN A 76 10.46 4.73 10.39
N ALA A 77 10.83 5.79 11.11
CA ALA A 77 11.41 7.00 10.53
C ALA A 77 12.74 6.72 9.83
N ASP A 78 13.60 5.89 10.45
CA ASP A 78 14.87 5.46 9.87
C ASP A 78 14.68 4.58 8.63
N ALA A 79 13.75 3.62 8.68
CA ALA A 79 13.42 2.79 7.54
C ALA A 79 12.86 3.63 6.38
N ALA A 80 11.99 4.60 6.68
CA ALA A 80 11.48 5.53 5.69
C ALA A 80 12.60 6.41 5.10
N LYS A 81 13.58 6.84 5.92
CA LYS A 81 14.72 7.61 5.43
C LYS A 81 15.55 6.79 4.44
N LYS A 82 15.84 5.54 4.78
CA LYS A 82 16.55 4.62 3.89
C LYS A 82 15.79 4.35 2.59
N ALA A 83 14.47 4.19 2.66
CA ALA A 83 13.64 4.01 1.48
C ALA A 83 13.68 5.25 0.57
N LEU A 84 13.62 6.46 1.15
CA LEU A 84 13.78 7.70 0.40
C LEU A 84 15.14 7.76 -0.30
N GLU A 85 16.23 7.48 0.40
CA GLU A 85 17.58 7.44 -0.18
C GLU A 85 17.67 6.45 -1.35
N GLN A 86 17.01 5.29 -1.24
CA GLN A 86 16.92 4.32 -2.33
C GLN A 86 16.15 4.85 -3.54
N HIS A 87 15.01 5.50 -3.32
CA HIS A 87 14.21 6.09 -4.40
C HIS A 87 14.90 7.28 -5.08
N VAL A 88 15.67 8.06 -4.34
CA VAL A 88 16.53 9.11 -4.91
C VAL A 88 17.66 8.48 -5.73
N ALA A 89 18.30 7.43 -5.22
CA ALA A 89 19.38 6.74 -5.91
C ALA A 89 18.91 5.99 -7.18
N SER A 90 17.69 5.45 -7.18
CA SER A 90 17.07 4.80 -8.35
C SER A 90 16.52 5.79 -9.38
N GLY A 91 16.50 7.09 -9.07
CA GLY A 91 15.93 8.14 -9.90
C GLY A 91 14.39 8.16 -9.91
N ASP A 92 13.73 7.48 -8.95
CA ASP A 92 12.27 7.58 -8.77
C ASP A 92 11.85 8.93 -8.16
N LEU A 93 12.74 9.52 -7.37
CA LEU A 93 12.56 10.81 -6.72
C LEU A 93 13.72 11.75 -7.06
N VAL A 94 13.40 13.01 -7.32
CA VAL A 94 14.39 14.06 -7.58
C VAL A 94 14.16 15.20 -6.60
N ALA A 95 15.25 15.77 -6.07
CA ALA A 95 15.15 16.93 -5.18
C ALA A 95 14.48 18.10 -5.90
N ALA A 96 13.45 18.65 -5.27
CA ALA A 96 12.67 19.77 -5.77
C ALA A 96 12.98 21.03 -4.94
N THR A 97 12.84 22.20 -5.56
CA THR A 97 13.07 23.48 -4.86
C THR A 97 11.81 23.95 -4.14
N THR A 98 10.65 23.66 -4.72
CA THR A 98 9.34 24.15 -4.25
C THR A 98 8.38 22.99 -4.08
N VAL A 99 7.50 23.08 -3.09
CA VAL A 99 6.44 22.09 -2.87
C VAL A 99 5.39 22.20 -3.98
N GLY A 100 5.21 21.13 -4.75
CA GLY A 100 4.14 20.91 -5.71
C GLY A 100 3.05 19.98 -5.17
N THR A 101 1.99 19.78 -5.96
CA THR A 101 0.82 18.98 -5.59
C THR A 101 1.10 17.48 -5.48
N GLU A 102 2.15 17.02 -6.14
CA GLU A 102 2.59 15.62 -6.11
C GLU A 102 3.87 15.44 -5.29
N SER A 103 4.42 16.50 -4.70
CA SER A 103 5.70 16.40 -4.01
C SER A 103 5.62 15.59 -2.73
N LEU A 104 6.73 14.90 -2.43
CA LEU A 104 7.03 14.36 -1.13
C LEU A 104 7.73 15.44 -0.30
N VAL A 105 7.16 15.75 0.86
CA VAL A 105 7.66 16.76 1.79
C VAL A 105 8.26 16.04 3.00
N VAL A 106 9.51 16.36 3.30
CA VAL A 106 10.17 15.95 4.53
C VAL A 106 10.23 17.14 5.45
N GLY A 107 9.80 16.97 6.70
CA GLY A 107 9.83 18.04 7.68
C GLY A 107 10.03 17.54 9.10
N ARG A 108 9.97 18.48 10.02
CA ARG A 108 10.01 18.24 11.47
C ARG A 108 8.97 19.08 12.17
N GLU A 109 8.43 18.55 13.26
CA GLU A 109 7.39 19.21 14.04
C GLU A 109 7.94 19.62 15.41
N PHE A 110 7.53 20.78 15.88
CA PHE A 110 7.84 21.32 17.19
C PHE A 110 6.54 21.52 17.97
N ASP A 111 6.59 21.27 19.27
CA ASP A 111 5.50 21.59 20.17
C ASP A 111 5.39 23.12 20.41
N LYS A 112 4.37 23.52 21.17
CA LYS A 112 4.12 24.92 21.55
C LYS A 112 5.24 25.53 22.40
N ASP A 113 6.05 24.71 23.05
CA ASP A 113 7.16 25.13 23.92
C ASP A 113 8.49 25.19 23.12
N GLY A 114 8.46 24.85 21.82
CA GLY A 114 9.60 24.87 20.92
C GLY A 114 10.44 23.58 20.94
N ASN A 115 9.98 22.52 21.60
CA ASN A 115 10.69 21.25 21.61
C ASN A 115 10.38 20.46 20.34
N LEU A 116 11.42 19.82 19.79
CA LEU A 116 11.29 18.91 18.66
C LEU A 116 10.46 17.68 19.07
N LEU A 117 9.36 17.43 18.35
CA LEU A 117 8.57 16.22 18.53
C LEU A 117 9.28 15.02 17.91
N GLU A 118 9.44 13.96 18.69
CA GLU A 118 9.97 12.69 18.24
C GLU A 118 9.03 12.04 17.21
N PRO A 119 9.54 11.44 16.11
CA PRO A 119 10.94 11.03 15.88
C PRO A 119 11.84 12.12 15.29
N GLY A 120 11.40 13.38 15.24
CA GLY A 120 12.17 14.53 14.75
C GLY A 120 12.27 14.64 13.22
N ARG A 121 11.77 13.65 12.49
CA ARG A 121 11.67 13.66 11.01
C ARG A 121 10.41 12.95 10.56
N ILE A 122 9.61 13.61 9.75
CA ILE A 122 8.36 13.10 9.20
C ILE A 122 8.43 13.25 7.68
N GLN A 123 7.92 12.24 6.96
CA GLN A 123 7.83 12.25 5.51
C GLN A 123 6.35 12.13 5.13
N LEU A 124 5.84 13.05 4.33
CA LEU A 124 4.44 13.11 3.93
C LEU A 124 4.35 13.41 2.43
N THR A 125 3.48 12.70 1.72
CA THR A 125 3.06 13.17 0.40
C THR A 125 2.20 14.41 0.57
N PHE A 126 2.23 15.35 -0.37
CA PHE A 126 1.41 16.55 -0.31
C PHE A 126 -0.09 16.25 -0.10
N SER A 127 -0.59 15.18 -0.74
CA SER A 127 -1.94 14.67 -0.57
C SER A 127 -2.28 14.19 0.85
N GLY A 128 -1.29 13.72 1.61
CA GLY A 128 -1.44 13.27 2.99
C GLY A 128 -1.41 14.41 4.03
N ILE A 129 -1.02 15.62 3.62
CA ILE A 129 -1.03 16.81 4.47
C ILE A 129 -2.47 17.32 4.61
N LYS A 130 -2.86 17.79 5.80
CA LYS A 130 -4.20 18.38 5.99
C LYS A 130 -4.38 19.59 5.07
N LYS A 131 -5.57 19.73 4.49
CA LYS A 131 -5.91 20.78 3.53
C LYS A 131 -5.60 22.19 4.01
N GLU A 132 -5.80 22.47 5.29
CA GLU A 132 -5.48 23.75 5.94
C GLU A 132 -4.00 24.17 5.83
N PHE A 133 -3.09 23.21 5.67
CA PHE A 133 -1.66 23.46 5.48
C PHE A 133 -1.22 23.31 4.03
N GLN A 134 -1.96 22.56 3.20
CA GLN A 134 -1.63 22.38 1.78
C GLN A 134 -1.51 23.73 1.07
N ASP A 135 -2.50 24.62 1.25
CA ASP A 135 -2.51 25.94 0.63
C ASP A 135 -1.34 26.82 1.09
N GLN A 136 -0.87 26.63 2.32
CA GLN A 136 0.24 27.40 2.90
C GLN A 136 1.60 26.87 2.45
N LEU A 137 1.70 25.55 2.24
CA LEU A 137 2.92 24.86 1.85
C LEU A 137 3.15 24.90 0.34
N LEU A 138 2.10 24.99 -0.48
CA LEU A 138 2.22 25.00 -1.93
C LEU A 138 3.14 26.15 -2.40
N GLY A 139 4.13 25.83 -3.21
CA GLY A 139 5.13 26.77 -3.72
C GLY A 139 6.21 27.16 -2.71
N GLN A 140 6.16 26.70 -1.46
CA GLN A 140 7.17 26.99 -0.46
C GLN A 140 8.44 26.17 -0.66
N THR A 141 9.55 26.65 -0.10
CA THR A 141 10.87 26.00 -0.17
C THR A 141 11.25 25.32 1.14
N ALA A 142 12.33 24.54 1.10
CA ALA A 142 13.01 24.09 2.32
C ALA A 142 13.35 25.29 3.23
N GLY A 143 13.23 25.10 4.55
CA GLY A 143 13.33 26.13 5.59
C GLY A 143 12.02 26.86 5.89
N PHE A 144 10.98 26.71 5.06
CA PHE A 144 9.67 27.30 5.37
C PHE A 144 9.09 26.67 6.63
N THR A 145 8.50 27.50 7.48
CA THR A 145 7.87 27.08 8.73
C THR A 145 6.42 27.53 8.79
N VAL A 146 5.51 26.61 9.10
CA VAL A 146 4.09 26.87 9.33
C VAL A 146 3.74 26.65 10.79
N THR A 147 2.83 27.46 11.34
CA THR A 147 2.34 27.29 12.71
C THR A 147 1.16 26.32 12.70
N THR A 148 1.17 25.33 13.60
CA THR A 148 0.06 24.37 13.72
C THR A 148 -1.07 24.96 14.58
N PRO A 149 -2.34 24.54 14.41
CA PRO A 149 -3.47 25.04 15.21
C PRO A 149 -3.30 24.85 16.73
N VAL A 150 -2.46 23.92 17.15
CA VAL A 150 -2.14 23.65 18.55
C VAL A 150 -1.00 24.53 19.09
N GLY A 151 -0.53 25.51 18.30
CA GLY A 151 0.53 26.45 18.67
C GLY A 151 1.95 25.94 18.44
N GLY A 152 2.11 24.74 17.88
CA GLY A 152 3.40 24.19 17.46
C GLY A 152 3.87 24.74 16.11
N LYS A 153 4.97 24.18 15.59
CA LYS A 153 5.52 24.57 14.29
C LYS A 153 5.86 23.33 13.47
N PHE A 154 5.65 23.41 12.16
CA PHE A 154 6.16 22.43 11.22
C PHE A 154 7.14 23.12 10.27
N GLU A 155 8.36 22.60 10.18
CA GLU A 155 9.41 23.12 9.32
C GLU A 155 9.68 22.13 8.18
N VAL A 156 9.67 22.63 6.95
CA VAL A 156 10.03 21.87 5.75
C VAL A 156 11.55 21.77 5.68
N LEU A 157 12.09 20.56 5.59
CA LEU A 157 13.53 20.30 5.50
C LEU A 157 13.95 19.96 4.07
N GLU A 158 13.21 19.07 3.41
CA GLU A 158 13.53 18.57 2.08
C GLU A 158 12.23 18.42 1.28
N ILE A 159 12.34 18.54 -0.04
CA ILE A 159 11.20 18.41 -0.97
C ILE A 159 11.69 17.55 -2.14
N TYR A 160 10.88 16.59 -2.55
CA TYR A 160 11.16 15.72 -3.68
C TYR A 160 9.95 15.63 -4.60
N ASP A 161 10.20 15.56 -5.91
CA ASP A 161 9.18 15.27 -6.92
C ASP A 161 9.32 13.83 -7.40
N PHE A 162 8.20 13.20 -7.72
CA PHE A 162 8.16 11.89 -8.35
C PHE A 162 8.50 12.02 -9.83
N VAL A 163 9.44 11.20 -10.28
CA VAL A 163 9.72 11.09 -11.71
C VAL A 163 8.70 10.13 -12.30
N ALA A 164 7.81 10.66 -13.13
CA ALA A 164 6.90 9.83 -13.91
C ALA A 164 7.74 8.94 -14.86
N LYS A 165 7.89 7.66 -14.50
CA LYS A 165 8.41 6.67 -15.44
C LYS A 165 7.32 6.41 -16.44
N GLU A 166 7.59 6.71 -17.72
CA GLU A 166 6.72 6.28 -18.80
C GLU A 166 6.51 4.77 -18.67
N THR A 167 5.29 4.36 -18.33
CA THR A 167 4.90 2.96 -18.49
C THR A 167 5.16 2.61 -19.94
N PRO A 168 5.92 1.54 -20.26
CA PRO A 168 6.13 1.15 -21.64
C PRO A 168 4.75 0.94 -22.25
N THR A 169 4.37 1.84 -23.16
CA THR A 169 3.17 1.72 -23.97
C THR A 169 3.32 0.40 -24.70
N VAL A 170 2.61 -0.63 -24.23
CA VAL A 170 2.46 -1.87 -24.97
C VAL A 170 1.76 -1.45 -26.25
N ALA A 171 2.52 -1.39 -27.34
CA ALA A 171 1.98 -1.10 -28.66
C ALA A 171 0.77 -2.01 -28.87
N PRO A 172 -0.38 -1.49 -29.35
CA PRO A 172 -1.53 -2.31 -29.63
C PRO A 172 -1.07 -3.44 -30.54
N SER A 173 -1.16 -4.66 -30.02
CA SER A 173 -0.89 -5.88 -30.75
C SER A 173 -1.72 -5.80 -32.03
N ALA A 174 -1.04 -5.62 -33.16
CA ALA A 174 -1.68 -5.51 -34.44
C ALA A 174 -2.65 -6.69 -34.61
N GLU A 175 -3.91 -6.33 -34.77
CA GLU A 175 -4.96 -7.10 -35.39
C GLU A 175 -4.37 -8.05 -36.45
N VAL A 176 -4.37 -9.35 -36.15
CA VAL A 176 -4.17 -10.37 -37.18
C VAL A 176 -5.51 -10.51 -37.90
N VAL A 177 -5.74 -9.62 -38.86
CA VAL A 177 -6.70 -9.81 -39.95
C VAL A 177 -5.87 -10.21 -41.18
N ASP A 178 -5.91 -11.48 -41.58
CA ASP A 178 -6.93 -11.97 -42.53
C ASP A 178 -6.45 -13.25 -43.27
N ALA A 179 -7.45 -14.11 -43.51
CA ALA A 179 -7.67 -15.05 -44.61
C ALA A 179 -6.54 -15.90 -45.24
N SER A 180 -6.76 -17.22 -45.12
CA SER A 180 -6.97 -18.19 -46.21
C SER A 180 -6.07 -18.15 -47.45
N ALA A 181 -5.42 -19.29 -47.76
CA ALA A 181 -5.94 -20.26 -48.72
C ALA A 181 -4.87 -21.30 -49.14
N THR A 182 -5.20 -22.58 -48.92
CA THR A 182 -5.00 -23.79 -49.76
C THR A 182 -3.76 -23.93 -50.65
N THR A 183 -3.17 -25.15 -50.68
CA THR A 183 -3.33 -26.13 -51.79
C THR A 183 -2.47 -27.40 -51.56
N ASP A 184 -3.19 -28.51 -51.39
CA ASP A 184 -3.00 -29.87 -51.92
C ASP A 184 -1.67 -30.67 -51.89
N ALA A 185 -1.83 -31.85 -51.27
CA ALA A 185 -1.72 -33.20 -51.85
C ALA A 185 -0.40 -34.00 -51.81
N ASN A 186 -0.64 -35.30 -51.49
CA ASN A 186 0.07 -36.52 -51.88
C ASN A 186 1.44 -36.77 -51.21
N THR A 187 1.82 -37.97 -50.77
CA THR A 187 1.31 -39.35 -50.93
C THR A 187 2.14 -40.25 -49.98
N VAL A 188 1.51 -41.27 -49.38
CA VAL A 188 1.91 -42.72 -49.31
C VAL A 188 3.43 -43.01 -49.14
N THR A 189 3.97 -43.85 -48.24
CA THR A 189 3.78 -45.31 -48.10
C THR A 189 4.80 -45.86 -47.05
N THR A 190 4.33 -46.78 -46.19
CA THR A 190 4.97 -48.04 -45.70
C THR A 190 6.25 -48.11 -44.83
N GLU A 191 6.24 -49.23 -44.07
CA GLU A 191 7.33 -50.01 -43.43
C GLU A 191 7.56 -49.73 -41.93
N THR A 192 7.13 -50.58 -40.99
CA THR A 192 7.41 -52.02 -40.71
C THR A 192 8.73 -52.24 -39.95
N GLN A 193 8.55 -52.65 -38.69
CA GLN A 193 9.39 -53.50 -37.81
C GLN A 193 10.83 -53.10 -37.44
N GLY A 194 11.02 -53.17 -36.12
CA GLY A 194 12.25 -53.46 -35.40
C GLY A 194 11.89 -53.72 -33.94
#